data_AF-A0A496ZAF2-F1
#
_entry.id   AF-A0A496ZAF2-F1
#
_cell.length_a   1.000
_cell.length_b   1.000
_cell.length_c   1.000
_cell.angle_alpha   90.00
_cell.angle_beta   90.00
_cell.angle_gamma   90.00
#
_symmetry.space_group_name_H-M   'P 1'
#
loop_
_entity.id
_entity.type
_entity.pdbx_description
1 polymer ?
#
loop_
_entity_poly.entity_id
_entity_poly.type
_entity_poly.pdbx_seq_one_letter_code
_entity_poly.pdbx_strand_id
1 'polypeptide(L)' 'MPEPRKDNVTQFISRNAASDPDFVLDKCKGAYQDVLIIGWDKEGRLDVRSNMGMTPRDALWMVEQFKQKLVRGDYSVDT' A
#
# COMPACT_ATOMS: atom_id res chain seq x y z
N MET A 1 -26.74 -32.00 17.53
CA MET A 1 -26.50 -30.85 16.63
C MET A 1 -25.08 -30.38 16.88
N PRO A 2 -24.19 -30.28 15.88
CA PRO A 2 -22.86 -29.71 16.11
C PRO A 2 -22.96 -28.18 16.25
N GLU A 3 -22.21 -27.62 17.20
CA GLU A 3 -22.11 -26.19 17.49
C GLU A 3 -21.57 -25.40 16.27
N PRO A 4 -22.07 -24.18 15.97
CA PRO A 4 -21.56 -23.37 14.87
C PRO A 4 -20.11 -22.92 15.16
N ARG A 5 -19.24 -23.11 14.16
CA ARG A 5 -17.83 -22.67 14.20
C ARG A 5 -17.77 -21.14 14.33
N LYS A 6 -17.19 -20.63 15.42
CA LYS A 6 -16.88 -19.20 15.57
C LYS A 6 -15.69 -18.85 14.69
N ASP A 7 -15.97 -18.54 13.44
CA ASP A 7 -14.97 -17.92 12.57
C ASP A 7 -14.82 -16.45 12.98
N ASN A 8 -13.67 -16.09 13.57
CA ASN A 8 -13.34 -14.70 13.91
C ASN A 8 -13.00 -13.92 12.64
N VAL A 9 -13.98 -13.71 11.76
CA VAL A 9 -13.84 -12.86 10.59
C VAL A 9 -13.82 -11.41 11.07
N THR A 10 -12.64 -10.80 11.11
CA THR A 10 -12.44 -9.44 11.63
C THR A 10 -12.75 -8.35 10.60
N GLN A 11 -12.76 -8.65 9.30
CA GLN A 11 -13.17 -7.70 8.27
C GLN A 11 -13.47 -8.41 6.93
N PHE A 12 -14.64 -8.14 6.34
CA PHE A 12 -14.93 -8.53 4.95
C PHE A 12 -14.32 -7.49 4.01
N ILE A 13 -13.40 -7.92 3.14
CA ILE A 13 -12.74 -7.06 2.15
C ILE A 13 -13.36 -7.35 0.78
N SER A 14 -13.92 -6.33 0.13
CA SER A 14 -14.45 -6.46 -1.23
C SER A 14 -13.31 -6.61 -2.24
N ARG A 15 -13.53 -7.33 -3.34
CA ARG A 15 -12.50 -7.58 -4.39
C ARG A 15 -11.89 -6.29 -4.97
N ASN A 16 -12.62 -5.18 -4.89
CA ASN A 16 -12.19 -3.86 -5.37
C ASN A 16 -11.80 -2.90 -4.24
N ALA A 17 -11.65 -3.34 -2.99
CA ALA A 17 -11.34 -2.44 -1.87
C ALA A 17 -10.04 -1.64 -2.10
N ALA A 18 -9.09 -2.17 -2.88
CA ALA A 18 -7.87 -1.47 -3.28
C ALA A 18 -8.09 -0.28 -4.24
N SER A 19 -9.31 -0.06 -4.77
CA SER A 19 -9.64 1.15 -5.53
C SER A 19 -9.78 2.38 -4.64
N ASP A 20 -10.00 2.18 -3.34
CA ASP A 20 -10.01 3.24 -2.35
C ASP A 20 -8.60 3.42 -1.77
N PRO A 21 -7.94 4.57 -1.97
CA PRO A 21 -6.60 4.80 -1.43
C PRO A 21 -6.56 4.73 0.10
N ASP A 22 -7.64 5.10 0.81
CA ASP A 22 -7.66 5.06 2.27
C ASP A 22 -7.63 3.62 2.80
N PHE A 23 -8.29 2.70 2.08
CA PHE A 23 -8.22 1.27 2.39
C PHE A 23 -6.79 0.72 2.25
N VAL A 24 -6.08 1.11 1.18
CA VAL A 24 -4.68 0.70 0.97
C VAL A 24 -3.79 1.24 2.09
N LEU A 25 -3.92 2.53 2.41
CA LEU A 25 -3.14 3.16 3.47
C LEU A 25 -3.42 2.55 4.86
N ASP A 26 -4.66 2.15 5.13
CA ASP A 26 -5.01 1.49 6.40
C ASP A 26 -4.29 0.15 6.57
N LYS A 27 -4.11 -0.62 5.49
CA LYS A 27 -3.34 -1.87 5.52
C LYS A 27 -1.84 -1.67 5.73
N CYS A 28 -1.32 -0.47 5.45
CA CYS A 28 0.09 -0.16 5.65
C CYS A 28 0.43 0.27 7.09
N LYS A 29 -0.57 0.54 7.94
CA LYS A 29 -0.36 1.01 9.32
C LYS A 29 0.40 -0.02 10.16
N GLY A 30 1.50 0.40 10.77
CA GLY A 30 2.33 -0.44 11.65
C GLY A 30 3.20 -1.49 10.92
N ALA A 31 3.13 -1.58 9.59
CA ALA A 31 3.88 -2.55 8.80
C ALA A 31 5.26 -2.05 8.35
N TYR A 32 5.46 -0.73 8.30
CA TYR A 32 6.65 -0.11 7.74
C TYR A 32 7.34 0.82 8.73
N GLN A 33 8.67 0.83 8.69
CA GLN A 33 9.51 1.75 9.45
C GLN A 33 9.58 3.12 8.75
N ASP A 34 9.78 3.12 7.43
CA ASP A 34 9.83 4.30 6.58
C ASP A 34 8.94 4.09 5.35
N VAL A 35 8.32 5.17 4.87
CA VAL A 35 7.34 5.13 3.79
C VAL A 35 7.56 6.31 2.84
N LEU A 36 7.55 6.00 1.54
CA LEU A 36 7.44 6.97 0.45
C LEU A 36 6.07 6.77 -0.23
N ILE A 37 5.24 7.81 -0.21
CA ILE A 37 3.94 7.85 -0.87
C ILE A 37 4.06 8.68 -2.15
N ILE A 38 3.64 8.12 -3.26
CA ILE A 38 3.51 8.80 -4.55
C ILE A 38 2.05 8.67 -4.96
N GLY A 39 1.34 9.79 -5.08
CA GLY A 39 -0.09 9.77 -5.36
C GLY A 39 -0.57 11.01 -6.09
N TRP A 40 -1.80 10.92 -6.58
CA TRP A 40 -2.53 12.08 -7.09
C TRP A 40 -3.44 12.59 -5.99
N ASP A 41 -3.38 13.89 -5.72
CA ASP A 41 -4.29 14.52 -4.79
C ASP A 41 -5.70 14.67 -5.40
N LYS A 42 -6.62 15.19 -4.60
CA LYS A 42 -8.02 15.40 -5.01
C LYS A 42 -8.18 16.46 -6.10
N GLU A 43 -7.13 17.25 -6.36
CA GLU A 43 -7.09 18.27 -7.42
C GLU A 43 -6.41 17.75 -8.70
N GLY A 44 -6.01 16.46 -8.72
CA GLY A 44 -5.34 15.85 -9.86
C GLY A 44 -3.87 16.27 -9.99
N ARG A 45 -3.24 16.76 -8.91
CA ARG A 45 -1.83 17.09 -8.87
C ARG A 45 -1.03 15.95 -8.28
N LEU A 46 0.16 15.71 -8.85
CA LEU A 46 1.09 14.74 -8.30
C LEU A 46 1.63 15.28 -6.97
N ASP A 47 1.48 14.52 -5.91
CA ASP A 47 2.01 14.80 -4.59
C ASP A 47 2.88 13.63 -4.12
N VAL A 48 4.03 13.96 -3.53
CA VAL A 48 5.01 12.99 -3.05
C VAL A 48 5.35 13.33 -1.61
N ARG A 49 5.15 12.36 -0.70
CA ARG A 49 5.38 12.55 0.73
C ARG A 49 6.19 11.40 1.30
N SER A 50 7.00 11.70 2.31
CA SER A 50 7.70 10.69 3.09
C SER A 50 7.62 10.99 4.58
N ASN A 51 7.84 9.97 5.42
CA ASN A 51 8.07 10.21 6.84
C ASN A 51 9.45 10.86 7.07
N MET A 52 9.64 11.49 8.24
CA MET A 52 10.89 12.21 8.56
C MET A 52 12.12 11.30 8.79
N GLY A 53 11.95 9.99 8.81
CA GLY A 53 13.06 9.04 9.03
C GLY A 53 13.95 8.81 7.81
N MET A 54 13.53 9.28 6.64
CA MET A 54 14.09 8.85 5.36
C MET A 54 15.07 9.86 4.79
N THR A 55 16.27 9.42 4.42
CA THR A 55 17.23 10.30 3.73
C THR A 55 16.87 10.44 2.25
N PRO A 56 17.30 11.51 1.55
CA PRO A 56 17.11 11.64 0.10
C PRO A 56 17.69 10.45 -0.69
N ARG A 57 18.76 9.83 -0.18
CA ARG A 57 19.36 8.63 -0.77
C ARG A 57 18.39 7.45 -0.72
N ASP A 58 17.76 7.22 0.43
CA ASP A 58 16.83 6.11 0.62
C ASP A 58 15.58 6.30 -0.22
N ALA A 59 15.08 7.55 -0.29
CA ALA A 59 13.97 7.92 -1.17
C ALA A 59 14.28 7.61 -2.64
N LEU A 60 15.45 8.04 -3.13
CA LEU A 60 15.86 7.79 -4.52
C LEU A 60 15.98 6.29 -4.80
N TRP A 61 16.55 5.54 -3.86
CA TRP A 61 16.68 4.09 -3.99
C TRP A 61 15.31 3.40 -4.09
N MET A 62 14.35 3.79 -3.25
CA MET A 62 12.98 3.25 -3.31
C MET A 62 12.28 3.54 -4.63
N VAL A 63 12.43 4.75 -5.18
CA VAL A 63 11.89 5.09 -6.50
C VAL A 63 12.50 4.20 -7.58
N GLU A 64 13.82 3.97 -7.53
CA GLU A 64 14.49 3.11 -8.51
C GLU A 64 14.00 1.66 -8.42
N GLN A 65 13.87 1.12 -7.21
CA GLN A 65 13.32 -0.22 -6.99
C GLN A 65 11.88 -0.35 -7.49
N PHE A 66 11.05 0.66 -7.22
CA PHE A 66 9.68 0.71 -7.72
C PHE A 66 9.64 0.70 -9.26
N LYS A 67 10.46 1.53 -9.90
CA LYS A 67 10.58 1.57 -11.37
C LYS A 67 10.99 0.22 -11.94
N GLN A 68 11.97 -0.45 -11.33
CA GLN A 68 12.43 -1.77 -11.78
C GLN A 68 11.31 -2.81 -11.68
N LYS A 69 10.54 -2.84 -10.58
CA LYS A 69 9.39 -3.73 -10.44
C LYS A 69 8.32 -3.45 -11.49
N LEU A 70 8.03 -2.18 -11.74
CA LEU A 70 7.07 -1.78 -12.77
C LEU A 70 7.45 -2.30 -14.15
N VAL A 71 8.73 -2.11 -14.55
CA VAL A 71 9.25 -2.58 -15.84
C VAL A 71 9.23 -4.12 -15.94
N ARG A 72 9.41 -4.82 -14.82
CA ARG A 72 9.40 -6.29 -14.77
C ARG A 72 7.99 -6.90 -14.76
N GLY A 73 6.95 -6.12 -14.43
CA GLY A 73 5.61 -6.66 -14.20
C GLY A 73 5.34 -7.10 -12.76
N ASP A 74 6.33 -6.96 -11.86
CA ASP A 74 6.29 -7.44 -10.47
C ASP A 74 5.54 -6.48 -9.53
N TYR A 75 4.35 -6.03 -9.93
CA TYR A 75 3.53 -5.08 -9.16
C TYR A 75 2.10 -5.57 -8.92
N SER A 76 1.66 -6.63 -9.60
CA SER A 76 0.43 -7.33 -9.27
C SER A 76 0.71 -8.40 -8.21
N VAL A 77 -0.06 -8.40 -7.11
CA VAL A 77 -0.28 -9.63 -6.35
C VAL A 77 -0.90 -10.64 -7.30
N ASP A 78 -0.26 -11.79 -7.50
CA ASP A 78 -0.87 -12.93 -8.18
C ASP A 78 -2.27 -13.14 -7.59
N THR A 79 -3.28 -13.01 -8.46
CA THR A 79 -4.70 -13.32 -8.18
C THR A 79 -4.93 -14.80 -8.01
#